data_AF-A0AAD6IGM1-F1
#
_entry.id   AF-A0AAD6IGM1-F1
#
_cell.length_a   1.000
_cell.length_b   1.000
_cell.length_c   1.000
_cell.angle_alpha   90.00
_cell.angle_beta   90.00
_cell.angle_gamma   90.00
#
_symmetry.space_group_name_H-M   'P 1'
#
loop_
_entity.id
_entity.type
_entity.pdbx_description
1 polymer ?
#
loop_
_entity_poly.entity_id
_entity_poly.type
_entity_poly.pdbx_seq_one_letter_code
_entity_poly.pdbx_strand_id
1 'polypeptide(L)'
;MSSKDFIIKHMNADHQDSLALFLQAYNSISATEAKTAQLEDINLSNLIITAKGTRYHVPIDPAMKSYSEARGCMVAMHKESLKRLGRSDVTLTEYRGPRGFQAVIFALCLFTYASCFQRSNLLPGSVVYEYLGYKYVPDFAHFVYNIQPYLFPAVVVIHVFESALLAVWRLKPLGVPVFSGLWFAWVSSCLVEGFGCFQRIGAIVKEERAKRGKSEAAYSETPPSTANMGISRDSRHKRSATGAKRASYRKKRAFEKGRQPANTRIGSKRIHLVRTRGGNQKFRALRLDSGNFSWGSEGISRKTRVIGVSFHPSNNELVRTNTLTKSAVVQIDAAPFRQWFEAHYGQPIGRRRQQKTAEVTEEKKSSSVAKKQAARFAESGKAESAIERQFESGRLFAVVASRPGQSGRVDGYILEGEELAFYQKAIRK
;
A
#
# COMPACT_ATOMS: atom_id res chain seq x y z
N MET A 1 -13.85 11.26 5.76
CA MET A 1 -13.61 10.45 6.97
C MET A 1 -12.32 10.96 7.59
N SER A 2 -12.34 11.41 8.84
CA SER A 2 -11.13 11.89 9.50
C SER A 2 -10.18 10.71 9.77
N SER A 3 -8.88 10.96 9.95
CA SER A 3 -7.92 9.90 10.33
C SER A 3 -8.35 9.17 11.61
N LYS A 4 -8.98 9.91 12.53
CA LYS A 4 -9.52 9.41 13.79
C LYS A 4 -10.66 8.41 13.56
N ASP A 5 -11.66 8.78 12.78
CA ASP A 5 -12.80 7.90 12.46
C ASP A 5 -12.34 6.62 11.76
N PHE A 6 -11.34 6.74 10.86
CA PHE A 6 -10.78 5.60 10.16
C PHE A 6 -10.13 4.61 11.12
N ILE A 7 -9.33 5.10 12.07
CA ILE A 7 -8.70 4.26 13.10
C ILE A 7 -9.75 3.54 13.93
N ILE A 8 -10.77 4.27 14.41
CA ILE A 8 -11.85 3.69 15.23
C ILE A 8 -12.56 2.58 14.47
N LYS A 9 -12.98 2.85 13.22
CA LYS A 9 -13.67 1.87 12.39
C LYS A 9 -12.80 0.63 12.13
N HIS A 10 -11.53 0.81 11.78
CA HIS A 10 -10.61 -0.29 11.49
C HIS A 10 -10.32 -1.13 12.73
N MET A 11 -10.08 -0.50 13.89
CA MET A 11 -9.82 -1.21 15.14
C MET A 11 -11.01 -2.08 15.56
N ASN A 12 -12.23 -1.56 15.42
CA ASN A 12 -13.44 -2.29 15.77
C ASN A 12 -13.78 -3.42 14.79
N ALA A 13 -13.43 -3.26 13.51
CA ALA A 13 -13.68 -4.27 12.49
C ALA A 13 -12.65 -5.42 12.53
N ASP A 14 -11.36 -5.08 12.59
CA ASP A 14 -10.27 -6.03 12.32
C ASP A 14 -9.42 -6.37 13.55
N HIS A 15 -9.55 -5.61 14.65
CA HIS A 15 -8.67 -5.70 15.82
C HIS A 15 -9.40 -5.73 17.16
N GLN A 16 -10.62 -6.28 17.20
CA GLN A 16 -11.39 -6.45 18.44
C GLN A 16 -10.63 -7.22 19.53
N ASP A 17 -9.91 -8.28 19.16
CA ASP A 17 -9.10 -9.07 20.10
C ASP A 17 -8.01 -8.23 20.77
N SER A 18 -7.42 -7.27 20.04
CA SER A 18 -6.44 -6.34 20.60
C SER A 18 -7.07 -5.40 21.62
N LEU A 19 -8.29 -4.90 21.35
CA LEU A 19 -9.01 -4.05 22.30
C LEU A 19 -9.34 -4.81 23.58
N ALA A 20 -9.76 -6.07 23.46
CA ALA A 20 -9.98 -6.94 24.61
C ALA A 20 -8.69 -7.20 25.41
N LEU A 21 -7.54 -7.34 24.73
CA LEU A 21 -6.24 -7.49 25.38
C LEU A 21 -5.80 -6.20 26.11
N PHE A 22 -6.06 -5.02 25.53
CA PHE A 22 -5.75 -3.75 26.19
C PHE A 22 -6.52 -3.60 27.49
N LEU A 23 -7.83 -3.89 27.47
CA LEU A 23 -8.67 -3.87 28.67
C LEU A 23 -8.19 -4.85 29.75
N GLN A 24 -7.82 -6.06 29.37
CA GLN A 24 -7.27 -7.05 30.28
C GLN A 24 -5.92 -6.60 30.89
N ALA A 25 -5.05 -5.99 30.09
CA ALA A 25 -3.67 -5.68 30.49
C ALA A 25 -3.50 -4.35 31.25
N TYR A 26 -4.36 -3.35 30.99
CA TYR A 26 -4.26 -2.01 31.58
C TYR A 26 -5.34 -1.74 32.63
N ASN A 27 -6.50 -2.39 32.54
CA ASN A 27 -7.61 -2.20 33.48
C ASN A 27 -7.95 -3.45 34.29
N SER A 28 -7.19 -4.55 34.13
CA SER A 28 -7.37 -5.81 34.86
C SER A 28 -8.77 -6.42 34.74
N ILE A 29 -9.42 -6.22 33.59
CA ILE A 29 -10.78 -6.69 33.32
C ILE A 29 -10.75 -8.18 32.94
N SER A 30 -11.80 -8.92 33.31
CA SER A 30 -11.92 -10.34 32.96
C SER A 30 -12.03 -10.55 31.44
N ALA A 31 -11.51 -11.68 30.93
CA ALA A 31 -11.58 -11.99 29.49
C ALA A 31 -13.02 -12.04 28.94
N THR A 32 -13.97 -12.49 29.76
CA THR A 32 -15.39 -12.58 29.40
C THR A 32 -16.04 -11.21 29.22
N GLU A 33 -15.67 -10.24 30.05
CA GLU A 33 -16.14 -8.87 29.97
C GLU A 33 -15.50 -8.12 28.81
N ALA A 34 -14.17 -8.26 28.67
CA ALA A 34 -13.40 -7.65 27.60
C ALA A 34 -13.77 -8.15 26.19
N LYS A 35 -14.46 -9.30 26.06
CA LYS A 35 -14.92 -9.84 24.76
C LYS A 35 -15.82 -8.89 23.98
N THR A 36 -16.51 -7.97 24.67
CA THR A 36 -17.41 -6.99 24.05
C THR A 36 -16.74 -5.63 23.78
N ALA A 37 -15.41 -5.57 23.85
CA ALA A 37 -14.64 -4.33 23.70
C ALA A 37 -14.88 -3.66 22.33
N GLN A 38 -15.18 -2.37 22.38
CA GLN A 38 -15.32 -1.47 21.24
C GLN A 38 -14.57 -0.19 21.53
N LEU A 39 -13.71 0.23 20.60
CA LEU A 39 -13.06 1.53 20.65
C LEU A 39 -14.12 2.59 20.34
N GLU A 40 -14.46 3.39 21.34
CA GLU A 40 -15.41 4.49 21.19
C GLU A 40 -14.70 5.76 20.73
N ASP A 41 -13.55 6.06 21.35
CA ASP A 41 -12.78 7.24 21.01
C ASP A 41 -11.27 7.06 21.17
N ILE A 42 -10.49 7.89 20.46
CA ILE A 42 -9.03 7.92 20.55
C ILE A 42 -8.51 9.36 20.64
N ASN A 43 -7.68 9.61 21.65
CA ASN A 43 -6.89 10.82 21.82
C ASN A 43 -5.40 10.51 21.66
N LEU A 44 -4.56 11.55 21.64
CA LEU A 44 -3.10 11.38 21.52
C LEU A 44 -2.46 10.64 22.70
N SER A 45 -3.09 10.72 23.88
CA SER A 45 -2.57 10.14 25.13
C SER A 45 -3.39 8.98 25.68
N ASN A 46 -4.62 8.75 25.20
CA ASN A 46 -5.51 7.74 25.77
C ASN A 46 -6.45 7.14 24.72
N LEU A 47 -6.81 5.88 24.89
CA LEU A 47 -7.93 5.21 24.21
C LEU A 47 -9.13 5.16 25.14
N ILE A 48 -10.32 5.37 24.59
CA ILE A 48 -11.59 5.19 25.29
C ILE A 48 -12.26 3.95 24.70
N ILE A 49 -12.23 2.85 25.46
CA ILE A 49 -12.77 1.56 25.04
C ILE A 49 -13.96 1.23 25.92
N THR A 50 -15.06 0.84 25.31
CA THR A 50 -16.29 0.46 25.99
C THR A 50 -16.45 -1.05 25.97
N ALA A 51 -16.74 -1.67 27.12
CA ALA A 51 -17.06 -3.09 27.22
C ALA A 51 -18.21 -3.29 28.21
N LYS A 52 -19.20 -4.12 27.85
CA LYS A 52 -20.45 -4.32 28.61
C LYS A 52 -21.14 -3.02 29.08
N GLY A 53 -21.03 -1.94 28.31
CA GLY A 53 -21.62 -0.64 28.65
C GLY A 53 -20.79 0.24 29.59
N THR A 54 -19.64 -0.23 30.08
CA THR A 54 -18.70 0.56 30.88
C THR A 54 -17.60 1.14 30.00
N ARG A 55 -17.28 2.43 30.19
CA ARG A 55 -16.16 3.11 29.51
C ARG A 55 -14.88 2.97 30.31
N TYR A 56 -13.82 2.55 29.64
CA TYR A 56 -12.48 2.40 30.21
C TYR A 56 -11.48 3.28 29.47
N HIS A 57 -10.56 3.83 30.24
CA HIS A 57 -9.44 4.63 29.74
C HIS A 57 -8.18 3.77 29.73
N VAL A 58 -7.57 3.62 28.56
CA VAL A 58 -6.27 2.95 28.39
C VAL A 58 -5.22 4.00 28.02
N PRO A 59 -4.19 4.21 28.85
CA PRO A 59 -3.16 5.20 28.57
C PRO A 59 -2.24 4.76 27.43
N ILE A 60 -1.82 5.72 26.63
CA ILE A 60 -0.83 5.57 25.57
C ILE A 60 0.48 6.18 26.07
N ASP A 61 1.47 5.33 26.34
CA ASP A 61 2.80 5.74 26.81
C ASP A 61 3.91 5.17 25.89
N PRO A 62 4.71 6.01 25.21
CA PRO A 62 4.63 7.48 25.19
C PRO A 62 3.44 7.99 24.37
N ALA A 63 2.91 9.16 24.77
CA ALA A 63 1.82 9.81 24.04
C ALA A 63 2.20 10.09 22.57
N MET A 64 1.24 9.88 21.66
CA MET A 64 1.44 10.09 20.23
C MET A 64 1.57 11.59 19.91
N LYS A 65 2.43 11.94 18.96
CA LYS A 65 2.51 13.33 18.45
C LYS A 65 1.46 13.62 17.38
N SER A 66 1.01 12.58 16.70
CA SER A 66 0.08 12.64 15.56
C SER A 66 -0.60 11.29 15.36
N TYR A 67 -1.83 11.29 14.83
CA TYR A 67 -2.55 10.07 14.46
C TYR A 67 -1.84 9.20 13.40
N SER A 68 -0.82 9.74 12.71
CA SER A 68 0.06 8.93 11.83
C SER A 68 0.86 7.88 12.60
N GLU A 69 1.09 8.07 13.90
CA GLU A 69 1.84 7.15 14.77
C GLU A 69 0.94 6.07 15.39
N ALA A 70 -0.39 6.19 15.25
CA ALA A 70 -1.36 5.31 15.90
C ALA A 70 -1.11 3.83 15.60
N ARG A 71 -0.79 3.47 14.36
CA ARG A 71 -0.51 2.08 14.00
C ARG A 71 0.68 1.52 14.80
N GLY A 72 1.80 2.25 14.82
CA GLY A 72 3.01 1.80 15.53
C GLY A 72 2.76 1.68 17.03
N CYS A 73 2.04 2.64 17.59
CA CYS A 73 1.63 2.66 18.98
C CYS A 73 0.73 1.46 19.34
N MET A 74 -0.37 1.22 18.62
CA MET A 74 -1.28 0.10 18.89
C MET A 74 -0.57 -1.26 18.78
N VAL A 75 0.36 -1.42 17.84
CA VAL A 75 1.16 -2.64 17.71
C VAL A 75 2.09 -2.82 18.91
N ALA A 76 2.72 -1.75 19.39
CA ALA A 76 3.56 -1.79 20.59
C ALA A 76 2.74 -2.14 21.83
N MET A 77 1.59 -1.48 22.02
CA MET A 77 0.65 -1.76 23.12
C MET A 77 0.14 -3.21 23.07
N HIS A 78 -0.10 -3.76 21.89
CA HIS A 78 -0.53 -5.16 21.74
C HIS A 78 0.55 -6.13 22.20
N LYS A 79 1.79 -5.93 21.75
CA LYS A 79 2.94 -6.74 22.18
C LYS A 79 3.17 -6.64 23.69
N GLU A 80 3.04 -5.43 24.24
CA GLU A 80 3.15 -5.22 25.68
C GLU A 80 2.03 -5.92 26.45
N SER A 81 0.79 -5.83 25.98
CA SER A 81 -0.37 -6.49 26.59
C SER A 81 -0.21 -8.00 26.62
N LEU A 82 0.26 -8.60 25.53
CA LEU A 82 0.59 -10.03 25.48
C LEU A 82 1.65 -10.41 26.51
N LYS A 83 2.71 -9.61 26.65
CA LYS A 83 3.78 -9.82 27.63
C LYS A 83 3.25 -9.72 29.07
N ARG A 84 2.44 -8.69 29.38
CA ARG A 84 1.81 -8.50 30.70
C ARG A 84 0.89 -9.68 31.07
N LEU A 85 0.16 -10.22 30.09
CA LEU A 85 -0.78 -11.32 30.28
C LEU A 85 -0.13 -12.72 30.14
N GLY A 86 1.17 -12.81 29.85
CA GLY A 86 1.87 -14.09 29.65
C GLY A 86 1.34 -14.91 28.46
N ARG A 87 0.80 -14.24 27.43
CA ARG A 87 0.26 -14.88 26.22
C ARG A 87 1.24 -14.76 25.07
N SER A 88 1.21 -15.74 24.16
CA SER A 88 1.95 -15.65 22.90
C SER A 88 1.18 -14.86 21.85
N ASP A 89 1.92 -14.37 20.88
CA ASP A 89 1.43 -13.73 19.65
C ASP A 89 0.55 -14.68 18.81
N VAL A 90 0.87 -15.97 18.82
CA VAL A 90 0.10 -17.00 18.11
C VAL A 90 -0.89 -17.68 19.04
N THR A 91 -2.09 -17.94 18.54
CA THR A 91 -3.10 -18.79 19.18
C THR A 91 -3.10 -20.17 18.53
N LEU A 92 -3.12 -21.22 19.33
CA LEU A 92 -3.22 -22.61 18.85
C LEU A 92 -4.69 -22.99 18.73
N THR A 93 -5.17 -23.20 17.50
CA THR A 93 -6.60 -23.44 17.20
C THR A 93 -6.92 -24.87 16.80
N GLU A 94 -5.91 -25.68 16.46
CA GLU A 94 -6.10 -27.02 15.92
C GLU A 94 -5.14 -28.06 16.51
N TYR A 95 -5.54 -29.32 16.43
CA TYR A 95 -4.72 -30.48 16.75
C TYR A 95 -4.21 -31.11 15.45
N ARG A 96 -2.90 -31.37 15.37
CA ARG A 96 -2.30 -32.11 14.24
C ARG A 96 -1.64 -33.37 14.76
N GLY A 97 -2.20 -34.54 14.46
CA GLY A 97 -1.65 -35.83 14.88
C GLY A 97 -0.21 -36.08 14.36
N PRO A 98 0.52 -37.02 14.98
CA PRO A 98 1.88 -37.35 14.57
C PRO A 98 1.90 -37.94 13.15
N ARG A 99 2.92 -37.57 12.36
CA ARG A 99 3.10 -38.02 10.96
C ARG A 99 4.55 -38.45 10.72
N GLY A 100 4.76 -39.29 9.71
CA GLY A 100 6.09 -39.78 9.35
C GLY A 100 6.78 -40.47 10.52
N PHE A 101 8.03 -40.10 10.80
CA PHE A 101 8.81 -40.69 11.89
C PHE A 101 8.16 -40.52 13.28
N GLN A 102 7.48 -39.41 13.54
CA GLN A 102 6.78 -39.19 14.81
C GLN A 102 5.59 -40.15 14.98
N ALA A 103 4.94 -40.58 13.89
CA ALA A 103 3.86 -41.56 13.97
C ALA A 103 4.38 -42.95 14.37
N VAL A 104 5.59 -43.30 13.92
CA VAL A 104 6.27 -44.54 14.32
C VAL A 104 6.60 -44.51 15.82
N ILE A 105 7.15 -43.40 16.33
CA ILE A 105 7.41 -43.22 17.77
C ILE A 105 6.10 -43.31 18.56
N PHE A 106 5.05 -42.60 18.15
CA PHE A 106 3.75 -42.64 18.80
C PHE A 106 3.18 -44.07 18.87
N ALA A 107 3.24 -44.81 17.76
CA ALA A 107 2.80 -46.20 17.70
C ALA A 107 3.65 -47.11 18.61
N LEU A 108 4.97 -46.92 18.64
CA LEU A 108 5.88 -47.67 19.51
C LEU A 108 5.60 -47.39 20.99
N CYS A 109 5.41 -46.13 21.37
CA CYS A 109 5.04 -45.76 22.74
C CYS A 109 3.68 -46.37 23.11
N LEU A 110 2.66 -46.22 22.26
CA LEU A 110 1.34 -46.81 22.49
C LEU A 110 1.40 -48.34 22.63
N PHE A 111 2.20 -48.99 21.78
CA PHE A 111 2.45 -50.42 21.84
C PHE A 111 3.14 -50.83 23.15
N THR A 112 4.09 -50.04 23.61
CA THR A 112 4.76 -50.23 24.91
C THR A 112 3.77 -50.09 26.06
N TYR A 113 2.86 -49.10 26.00
CA TYR A 113 1.79 -48.97 26.98
C TYR A 113 0.87 -50.18 27.00
N ALA A 114 0.39 -50.65 25.84
CA ALA A 114 -0.49 -51.81 25.76
C ALA A 114 0.19 -53.11 26.24
N SER A 115 1.46 -53.30 25.87
CA SER A 115 2.21 -54.52 26.18
C SER A 115 2.69 -54.56 27.62
N CYS A 116 3.14 -53.43 28.16
CA CYS A 116 3.74 -53.36 29.49
C CYS A 116 2.76 -52.93 30.59
N PHE A 117 1.49 -52.66 30.29
CA PHE A 117 0.48 -52.30 31.30
C PHE A 117 0.29 -53.40 32.36
N GLN A 118 0.32 -54.66 31.94
CA GLN A 118 0.28 -55.83 32.82
C GLN A 118 1.41 -56.78 32.48
N ARG A 119 2.09 -57.30 33.50
CA ARG A 119 3.23 -58.22 33.31
C ARG A 119 2.82 -59.55 32.66
N SER A 120 1.57 -59.98 32.86
CA SER A 120 1.00 -61.17 32.24
C SER A 120 0.97 -61.08 30.71
N ASN A 121 0.92 -59.88 30.13
CA ASN A 121 0.92 -59.66 28.68
C ASN A 121 2.25 -60.06 28.01
N LEU A 122 3.31 -60.26 28.79
CA LEU A 122 4.64 -60.64 28.32
C LEU A 122 4.94 -62.14 28.53
N LEU A 123 3.97 -62.91 29.02
CA LEU A 123 4.10 -64.35 29.24
C LEU A 123 3.40 -65.16 28.14
N PRO A 124 3.89 -66.39 27.83
CA PRO A 124 3.24 -67.31 26.91
C PRO A 124 1.76 -67.56 27.23
N GLY A 125 0.92 -67.66 26.20
CA GLY A 125 -0.53 -67.82 26.33
C GLY A 125 -1.33 -66.53 26.50
N SER A 126 -0.69 -65.37 26.66
CA SER A 126 -1.37 -64.07 26.60
C SER A 126 -1.58 -63.59 25.17
N VAL A 127 -2.68 -62.87 24.91
CA VAL A 127 -3.00 -62.37 23.56
C VAL A 127 -1.87 -61.49 23.00
N VAL A 128 -1.25 -60.68 23.85
CA VAL A 128 -0.13 -59.81 23.45
C VAL A 128 1.10 -60.65 23.08
N TYR A 129 1.45 -61.65 23.89
CA TYR A 129 2.60 -62.50 23.61
C TYR A 129 2.44 -63.29 22.30
N GLU A 130 1.24 -63.84 22.06
CA GLU A 130 0.94 -64.73 20.93
C GLU A 130 0.76 -64.00 19.58
N TYR A 131 0.18 -62.80 19.60
CA TYR A 131 -0.23 -62.10 18.37
C TYR A 131 0.57 -60.84 18.07
N LEU A 132 1.21 -60.21 19.06
CA LEU A 132 2.00 -58.98 18.87
C LEU A 132 3.51 -59.22 18.72
N GLY A 133 3.91 -60.45 18.39
CA GLY A 133 5.24 -60.78 17.89
C GLY A 133 6.26 -61.24 18.93
N TYR A 134 5.95 -61.19 20.23
CA TYR A 134 6.86 -61.63 21.30
C TYR A 134 7.20 -63.14 21.25
N LYS A 135 6.28 -63.99 20.76
CA LYS A 135 6.55 -65.43 20.53
C LYS A 135 7.72 -65.72 19.59
N TYR A 136 8.03 -64.79 18.67
CA TYR A 136 9.14 -64.93 17.73
C TYR A 136 10.47 -64.42 18.31
N VAL A 137 10.44 -63.76 19.47
CA VAL A 137 11.59 -63.17 20.16
C VAL A 137 11.51 -63.39 21.69
N PRO A 138 11.51 -64.65 22.17
CA PRO A 138 11.25 -64.98 23.58
C PRO A 138 12.28 -64.36 24.53
N ASP A 139 13.56 -64.30 24.15
CA ASP A 139 14.61 -63.69 24.97
C ASP A 139 14.36 -62.20 25.22
N PHE A 140 13.85 -61.49 24.21
CA PHE A 140 13.48 -60.09 24.33
C PHE A 140 12.25 -59.91 25.23
N ALA A 141 11.25 -60.78 25.12
CA ALA A 141 10.07 -60.76 26.00
C ALA A 141 10.47 -60.92 27.48
N HIS A 142 11.38 -61.85 27.77
CA HIS A 142 11.93 -62.04 29.12
C HIS A 142 12.69 -60.83 29.63
N PHE A 143 13.52 -60.21 28.79
CA PHE A 143 14.21 -58.96 29.13
C PHE A 143 13.22 -57.85 29.51
N VAL A 144 12.17 -57.65 28.69
CA VAL A 144 11.13 -56.63 28.95
C VAL A 144 10.36 -56.96 30.23
N TYR A 145 10.03 -58.22 30.50
CA TYR A 145 9.35 -58.65 31.72
C TYR A 145 10.12 -58.32 33.01
N ASN A 146 11.46 -58.38 32.96
CA ASN A 146 12.33 -58.11 34.10
C ASN A 146 12.49 -56.61 34.38
N ILE A 147 12.56 -55.79 33.32
CA ILE A 147 12.76 -54.34 33.47
C ILE A 147 11.45 -53.57 33.67
N GLN A 148 10.31 -54.14 33.25
CA GLN A 148 8.99 -53.51 33.29
C GLN A 148 8.62 -52.88 34.65
N PRO A 149 8.84 -53.52 35.82
CA PRO A 149 8.44 -52.94 37.12
C PRO A 149 9.10 -51.61 37.45
N TYR A 150 10.25 -51.32 36.84
CA TYR A 150 10.98 -50.07 37.04
C TYR A 150 10.74 -49.09 35.90
N LEU A 151 10.87 -49.55 34.66
CA LEU A 151 10.81 -48.68 33.48
C LEU A 151 9.39 -48.19 33.19
N PHE A 152 8.38 -49.05 33.32
CA PHE A 152 7.01 -48.67 32.98
C PHE A 152 6.43 -47.61 33.92
N PRO A 153 6.51 -47.74 35.27
CA PRO A 153 6.09 -46.66 36.17
C PRO A 153 6.91 -45.38 35.97
N ALA A 154 8.21 -45.47 35.72
CA ALA A 154 9.05 -44.30 35.46
C ALA A 154 8.60 -43.53 34.21
N VAL A 155 8.33 -44.23 33.10
CA VAL A 155 7.80 -43.64 31.85
C VAL A 155 6.43 -42.99 32.08
N VAL A 156 5.53 -43.67 32.80
CA VAL A 156 4.21 -43.12 33.16
C VAL A 156 4.34 -41.81 33.94
N VAL A 157 5.19 -41.78 34.97
CA VAL A 157 5.43 -40.57 35.78
C VAL A 157 6.00 -39.43 34.93
N ILE A 158 6.97 -39.72 34.06
CA ILE A 158 7.55 -38.72 33.15
C ILE A 158 6.47 -38.16 32.23
N HIS A 159 5.68 -39.00 31.58
CA HIS A 159 4.66 -38.54 30.62
C HIS A 159 3.52 -37.76 31.29
N VAL A 160 3.11 -38.14 32.51
CA VAL A 160 2.15 -37.38 33.30
C VAL A 160 2.72 -36.00 33.66
N PHE A 161 3.98 -35.96 34.09
CA PHE A 161 4.67 -34.70 34.40
C PHE A 161 4.82 -33.81 33.16
N GLU A 162 5.27 -34.37 32.03
CA GLU A 162 5.39 -33.66 30.75
C GLU A 162 4.05 -33.12 30.27
N SER A 163 2.96 -33.88 30.45
CA SER A 163 1.61 -33.45 30.09
C SER A 163 1.13 -32.28 30.95
N ALA A 164 1.47 -32.27 32.24
CA ALA A 164 1.20 -31.13 33.12
C ALA A 164 2.01 -29.90 32.70
N LEU A 165 3.31 -30.06 32.39
CA LEU A 165 4.15 -28.98 31.88
C LEU A 165 3.63 -28.44 30.54
N LEU A 166 3.17 -29.31 29.64
CA LEU A 166 2.59 -28.92 28.36
C LEU A 166 1.35 -28.04 28.58
N ALA A 167 0.46 -28.45 29.48
CA ALA A 167 -0.77 -27.72 29.78
C ALA A 167 -0.46 -26.29 30.31
N VAL A 168 0.48 -26.16 31.24
CA VAL A 168 0.77 -24.88 31.90
C VAL A 168 1.70 -24.00 31.07
N TRP A 169 2.79 -24.54 30.53
CA TRP A 169 3.85 -23.75 29.88
C TRP A 169 3.67 -23.62 28.37
N ARG A 170 2.86 -24.47 27.73
CA ARG A 170 2.67 -24.44 26.28
C ARG A 170 1.27 -24.06 25.86
N LEU A 171 0.25 -24.80 26.31
CA LEU A 171 -1.13 -24.61 25.87
C LEU A 171 -1.73 -23.31 26.40
N LYS A 172 -1.51 -22.98 27.69
CA LYS A 172 -2.03 -21.75 28.30
C LYS A 172 -1.49 -20.48 27.62
N PRO A 173 -0.18 -20.29 27.39
CA PRO A 173 0.32 -19.13 26.66
C PRO A 173 -0.21 -19.04 25.22
N LEU A 174 -0.43 -20.18 24.56
CA LEU A 174 -1.01 -20.28 23.21
C LEU A 174 -2.53 -20.09 23.16
N GLY A 175 -3.16 -19.73 24.29
CA GLY A 175 -4.58 -19.38 24.35
C GLY A 175 -5.54 -20.57 24.23
N VAL A 176 -5.08 -21.81 24.46
CA VAL A 176 -5.96 -22.98 24.48
C VAL A 176 -6.74 -23.02 25.79
N PRO A 177 -8.08 -22.97 25.78
CA PRO A 177 -8.88 -23.05 27.00
C PRO A 177 -8.70 -24.40 27.68
N VAL A 178 -8.49 -24.39 29.00
CA VAL A 178 -8.41 -25.61 29.80
C VAL A 178 -9.73 -26.39 29.67
N PHE A 179 -9.63 -27.72 29.55
CA PHE A 179 -10.78 -28.63 29.34
C PHE A 179 -11.55 -28.45 28.02
N SER A 180 -11.03 -27.69 27.06
CA SER A 180 -11.56 -27.74 25.69
C SER A 180 -11.22 -29.08 25.02
N GLY A 181 -11.98 -29.47 23.98
CA GLY A 181 -11.66 -30.66 23.19
C GLY A 181 -10.24 -30.62 22.61
N LEU A 182 -9.77 -29.42 22.24
CA LEU A 182 -8.40 -29.20 21.77
C LEU A 182 -7.37 -29.44 22.88
N TRP A 183 -7.66 -28.99 24.11
CA TRP A 183 -6.81 -29.23 25.28
C TRP A 183 -6.67 -30.73 25.53
N PHE A 184 -7.78 -31.47 25.54
CA PHE A 184 -7.75 -32.92 25.72
C PHE A 184 -6.97 -33.61 24.61
N ALA A 185 -7.17 -33.25 23.34
CA ALA A 185 -6.43 -33.84 22.22
C ALA A 185 -4.91 -33.70 22.39
N TRP A 186 -4.43 -32.52 22.79
CA TRP A 186 -3.00 -32.30 23.01
C TRP A 186 -2.46 -32.98 24.26
N VAL A 187 -3.18 -32.91 25.39
CA VAL A 187 -2.77 -33.55 26.65
C VAL A 187 -2.77 -35.07 26.53
N SER A 188 -3.82 -35.68 25.96
CA SER A 188 -3.88 -37.12 25.71
C SER A 188 -2.77 -37.57 24.75
N SER A 189 -2.47 -36.78 23.72
CA SER A 189 -1.36 -37.07 22.83
C SER A 189 -0.02 -37.05 23.57
N CYS A 190 0.21 -36.07 24.44
CA CYS A 190 1.43 -35.95 25.26
C CYS A 190 1.58 -37.08 26.27
N LEU A 191 0.48 -37.59 26.84
CA LEU A 191 0.52 -38.75 27.74
C LEU A 191 1.03 -40.01 27.02
N VAL A 192 0.83 -40.12 25.71
CA VAL A 192 1.28 -41.29 24.93
C VAL A 192 2.71 -41.13 24.43
N GLU A 193 3.06 -40.02 23.77
CA GLU A 193 4.38 -39.85 23.12
C GLU A 193 5.36 -38.93 23.86
N GLY A 194 4.94 -38.32 24.96
CA GLY A 194 5.75 -37.39 25.75
C GLY A 194 6.19 -36.15 24.97
N PHE A 195 7.49 -35.85 25.02
CA PHE A 195 8.12 -34.67 24.42
C PHE A 195 7.87 -34.47 22.91
N GLY A 196 7.51 -35.52 22.15
CA GLY A 196 7.13 -35.41 20.73
C GLY A 196 6.02 -34.38 20.48
N CYS A 197 5.13 -34.23 21.45
CA CYS A 197 4.03 -33.29 21.42
C CYS A 197 4.51 -31.82 21.47
N PHE A 198 5.55 -31.53 22.26
CA PHE A 198 6.16 -30.20 22.34
C PHE A 198 6.79 -29.77 21.01
N GLN A 199 7.47 -30.71 20.34
CA GLN A 199 8.08 -30.47 19.02
C GLN A 199 7.01 -30.15 17.97
N ARG A 200 5.90 -30.90 17.96
CA ARG A 200 4.77 -30.66 17.05
C ARG A 200 4.15 -29.29 17.25
N ILE A 201 3.87 -28.89 18.49
CA ILE A 201 3.35 -27.56 18.79
C ILE A 201 4.38 -26.49 18.37
N GLY A 202 5.66 -26.72 18.63
CA GLY A 202 6.75 -25.85 18.15
C GLY A 202 6.75 -25.66 16.62
N ALA A 203 6.54 -26.73 15.86
CA ALA A 203 6.45 -26.68 14.41
C ALA A 203 5.23 -25.88 13.93
N ILE A 204 4.05 -26.09 14.54
CA ILE A 204 2.83 -25.32 14.23
C ILE A 204 3.05 -23.84 14.52
N VAL A 205 3.58 -23.49 15.69
CA VAL A 205 3.85 -22.10 16.06
C VAL A 205 4.85 -21.46 15.09
N LYS A 206 5.89 -22.19 14.68
CA LYS A 206 6.86 -21.71 13.69
C LYS A 206 6.21 -21.47 12.33
N GLU A 207 5.33 -22.37 11.89
CA GLU A 207 4.59 -22.24 10.64
C GLU A 207 3.63 -21.05 10.67
N GLU A 208 2.85 -20.90 11.74
CA GLU A 208 1.92 -19.77 11.91
C GLU A 208 2.65 -18.43 11.99
N ARG A 209 3.79 -18.37 12.69
CA ARG A 209 4.67 -17.19 12.67
C ARG A 209 5.25 -16.93 11.28
N ALA A 210 5.58 -17.96 10.50
CA ALA A 210 6.04 -17.79 9.13
C ALA A 210 4.92 -17.32 8.20
N LYS A 211 3.68 -17.82 8.36
CA LYS A 211 2.50 -17.33 7.63
C LYS A 211 2.22 -15.87 7.96
N ARG A 212 2.20 -15.52 9.25
CA ARG A 212 2.04 -14.13 9.72
C ARG A 212 3.19 -13.24 9.25
N GLY A 213 4.43 -13.72 9.30
CA GLY A 213 5.59 -12.99 8.77
C GLY A 213 5.51 -12.80 7.26
N LYS A 214 4.97 -13.77 6.50
CA LYS A 214 4.71 -13.62 5.06
C LYS A 214 3.53 -12.70 4.77
N SER A 215 2.46 -12.73 5.57
CA SER A 215 1.31 -11.80 5.40
C SER A 215 1.68 -10.38 5.84
N GLU A 216 2.44 -10.24 6.92
CA GLU A 216 3.05 -8.97 7.32
C GLU A 216 4.04 -8.51 6.28
N ALA A 217 4.85 -9.37 5.66
CA ALA A 217 5.72 -9.00 4.54
C ALA A 217 4.91 -8.63 3.28
N ALA A 218 3.81 -9.33 2.98
CA ALA A 218 2.94 -9.07 1.83
C ALA A 218 2.03 -7.84 2.04
N TYR A 219 1.74 -7.46 3.28
CA TYR A 219 1.01 -6.24 3.63
C TYR A 219 1.94 -5.06 3.94
N SER A 220 3.13 -5.34 4.47
CA SER A 220 4.28 -4.43 4.51
C SER A 220 4.98 -4.36 3.16
N GLU A 221 4.47 -5.02 2.12
CA GLU A 221 4.73 -4.73 0.72
C GLU A 221 3.96 -3.45 0.29
N THR A 222 3.95 -2.44 1.16
CA THR A 222 4.71 -1.25 0.80
C THR A 222 6.15 -1.69 0.48
N PRO A 223 6.48 -1.91 -0.80
CA PRO A 223 7.63 -2.71 -1.24
C PRO A 223 8.86 -2.46 -0.35
N PRO A 224 9.52 -3.52 0.16
CA PRO A 224 10.49 -3.46 1.26
C PRO A 224 11.40 -2.29 0.99
N SER A 225 11.28 -1.19 1.77
CA SER A 225 11.75 0.16 1.39
C SER A 225 12.78 0.04 0.30
N THR A 226 12.34 0.02 -0.97
CA THR A 226 13.17 -0.49 -2.07
C THR A 226 14.48 0.23 -1.90
N ALA A 227 15.58 -0.42 -1.53
CA ALA A 227 16.76 0.28 -0.99
C ALA A 227 17.11 1.42 -1.93
N ASN A 228 16.65 2.65 -1.66
CA ASN A 228 16.14 3.63 -2.64
C ASN A 228 16.70 3.40 -4.06
N MET A 229 16.22 2.37 -4.78
CA MET A 229 16.95 1.89 -5.95
C MET A 229 16.59 2.83 -7.09
N GLY A 230 17.39 3.89 -7.22
CA GLY A 230 17.15 4.96 -8.17
C GLY A 230 16.86 4.43 -9.57
N ILE A 231 15.94 5.10 -10.26
CA ILE A 231 15.66 4.87 -11.68
C ILE A 231 16.99 4.98 -12.43
N SER A 232 17.30 4.02 -13.31
CA SER A 232 18.53 4.01 -14.11
C SER A 232 18.19 4.15 -15.58
N ARG A 233 18.98 4.96 -16.30
CA ARG A 233 18.88 5.21 -17.74
C ARG A 233 19.86 4.36 -18.55
N ASP A 234 20.51 3.38 -17.92
CA ASP A 234 21.41 2.46 -18.61
C ASP A 234 20.63 1.48 -19.50
N SER A 235 21.28 0.91 -20.51
CA SER A 235 20.71 -0.12 -21.39
C SER A 235 21.10 -1.54 -21.00
N ARG A 236 21.90 -1.71 -19.94
CA ARG A 236 22.52 -3.00 -19.58
C ARG A 236 21.56 -3.94 -18.88
N HIS A 237 20.56 -3.39 -18.18
CA HIS A 237 19.47 -4.16 -17.59
C HIS A 237 18.50 -4.72 -18.64
N LYS A 238 18.49 -4.17 -19.87
CA LYS A 238 17.67 -4.68 -20.99
C LYS A 238 18.40 -5.82 -21.71
N ARG A 239 17.63 -6.72 -22.33
CA ARG A 239 18.17 -7.79 -23.20
C ARG A 239 18.95 -7.19 -24.37
N SER A 240 19.88 -7.95 -24.94
CA SER A 240 20.51 -7.61 -26.21
C SER A 240 19.51 -7.69 -27.36
N ALA A 241 19.88 -7.17 -28.54
CA ALA A 241 19.11 -7.33 -29.76
C ALA A 241 18.86 -8.81 -30.12
N THR A 242 19.82 -9.69 -29.80
CA THR A 242 19.70 -11.15 -29.97
C THR A 242 18.78 -11.82 -28.95
N GLY A 243 18.24 -11.09 -27.98
CA GLY A 243 17.41 -11.63 -26.89
C GLY A 243 18.18 -12.18 -25.69
N ALA A 244 19.51 -12.24 -25.77
CA ALA A 244 20.35 -12.74 -24.68
C ALA A 244 20.23 -11.88 -23.41
N LYS A 245 20.19 -12.56 -22.26
CA LYS A 245 20.20 -11.90 -20.94
C LYS A 245 21.63 -11.44 -20.63
N ARG A 246 21.80 -10.14 -20.41
CA ARG A 246 23.12 -9.57 -20.08
C ARG A 246 23.47 -9.81 -18.61
N ALA A 247 24.72 -10.19 -18.35
CA ALA A 247 25.25 -10.33 -17.00
C ALA A 247 25.41 -8.96 -16.32
N SER A 248 25.25 -8.94 -14.99
CA SER A 248 25.51 -7.74 -14.18
C SER A 248 27.00 -7.65 -13.87
N TYR A 249 27.69 -6.63 -14.42
CA TYR A 249 29.12 -6.43 -14.18
C TYR A 249 29.45 -5.24 -13.25
N ARG A 250 28.51 -4.30 -13.06
CA ARG A 250 28.70 -3.14 -12.17
C ARG A 250 27.38 -2.67 -11.57
N LYS A 251 27.48 -2.04 -10.40
CA LYS A 251 26.35 -1.35 -9.73
C LYS A 251 25.88 -0.12 -10.52
N LYS A 252 24.67 0.39 -10.22
CA LYS A 252 24.10 1.62 -10.80
C LYS A 252 25.00 2.82 -10.49
N ARG A 253 25.19 3.72 -11.46
CA ARG A 253 26.03 4.92 -11.31
C ARG A 253 25.21 6.20 -11.28
N ALA A 254 25.67 7.19 -10.53
CA ALA A 254 24.95 8.45 -10.35
C ALA A 254 24.76 9.25 -11.66
N PHE A 255 25.65 9.10 -12.64
CA PHE A 255 25.53 9.76 -13.95
C PHE A 255 24.47 9.13 -14.85
N GLU A 256 24.04 7.89 -14.56
CA GLU A 256 22.94 7.20 -15.26
C GLU A 256 21.59 7.36 -14.53
N LYS A 257 21.51 8.15 -13.45
CA LYS A 257 20.28 8.27 -12.68
C LYS A 257 19.16 8.93 -13.48
N GLY A 258 17.97 8.35 -13.37
CA GLY A 258 16.69 8.96 -13.69
C GLY A 258 16.03 9.54 -12.44
N ARG A 259 14.95 10.29 -12.63
CA ARG A 259 14.07 10.78 -11.57
C ARG A 259 12.63 10.53 -12.01
N GLN A 260 11.70 10.47 -11.06
CA GLN A 260 10.27 10.37 -11.35
C GLN A 260 9.81 11.52 -12.27
N PRO A 261 8.75 11.35 -13.08
CA PRO A 261 8.17 12.43 -13.87
C PRO A 261 7.57 13.53 -12.98
N ALA A 262 7.30 14.70 -13.57
CA ALA A 262 6.70 15.82 -12.84
C ALA A 262 5.17 15.73 -12.76
N ASN A 263 4.54 15.16 -13.80
CA ASN A 263 3.08 15.10 -13.97
C ASN A 263 2.40 16.44 -13.66
N THR A 264 2.91 17.51 -14.27
CA THR A 264 2.47 18.89 -14.05
C THR A 264 0.97 19.02 -14.33
N ARG A 265 0.22 19.57 -13.37
CA ARG A 265 -1.24 19.78 -13.47
C ARG A 265 -1.59 21.23 -13.70
N ILE A 266 -2.81 21.49 -14.15
CA ILE A 266 -3.38 22.83 -14.15
C ILE A 266 -3.73 23.23 -12.70
N GLY A 267 -3.32 24.42 -12.28
CA GLY A 267 -3.63 24.94 -10.94
C GLY A 267 -2.65 26.01 -10.47
N SER A 268 -2.80 26.47 -9.23
CA SER A 268 -1.95 27.52 -8.65
C SER A 268 -0.46 27.20 -8.79
N LYS A 269 0.32 28.16 -9.29
CA LYS A 269 1.73 28.00 -9.65
C LYS A 269 2.54 27.39 -8.50
N ARG A 270 3.04 26.17 -8.70
CA ARG A 270 3.93 25.46 -7.76
C ARG A 270 5.08 24.82 -8.53
N ILE A 271 6.29 25.30 -8.27
CA ILE A 271 7.52 24.86 -8.95
C ILE A 271 8.55 24.46 -7.90
N HIS A 272 9.18 23.30 -8.07
CA HIS A 272 10.27 22.82 -7.23
C HIS A 272 11.61 22.91 -7.97
N LEU A 273 12.63 23.43 -7.31
CA LEU A 273 13.98 23.46 -7.86
C LEU A 273 14.65 22.10 -7.64
N VAL A 274 15.28 21.58 -8.69
CA VAL A 274 15.96 20.29 -8.66
C VAL A 274 17.42 20.49 -9.07
N ARG A 275 18.35 20.26 -8.13
CA ARG A 275 19.79 20.23 -8.44
C ARG A 275 20.11 19.05 -9.37
N THR A 276 20.87 19.35 -10.42
CA THR A 276 21.33 18.39 -11.43
C THR A 276 22.86 18.32 -11.46
N ARG A 277 23.43 17.58 -12.43
CA ARG A 277 24.88 17.38 -12.53
C ARG A 277 25.56 18.72 -12.82
N GLY A 278 26.72 18.96 -12.20
CA GLY A 278 27.50 20.19 -12.36
C GLY A 278 26.93 21.40 -11.61
N GLY A 279 26.05 21.21 -10.61
CA GLY A 279 25.48 22.33 -9.84
C GLY A 279 24.28 23.02 -10.50
N ASN A 280 24.02 22.75 -11.79
CA ASN A 280 22.91 23.31 -12.54
C ASN A 280 21.54 23.00 -11.91
N GLN A 281 20.59 23.91 -12.09
CA GLN A 281 19.22 23.77 -11.60
C GLN A 281 18.25 23.45 -12.75
N LYS A 282 17.24 22.62 -12.46
CA LYS A 282 16.06 22.44 -13.31
C LYS A 282 14.81 22.78 -12.52
N PHE A 283 13.82 23.34 -13.19
CA PHE A 283 12.58 23.80 -12.57
C PHE A 283 11.49 22.78 -12.85
N ARG A 284 11.09 22.04 -11.82
CA ARG A 284 10.06 21.03 -11.94
C ARG A 284 8.72 21.64 -11.56
N ALA A 285 7.93 22.01 -12.56
CA ALA A 285 6.56 22.44 -12.32
C ALA A 285 5.69 21.27 -11.85
N LEU A 286 4.96 21.45 -10.75
CA LEU A 286 3.94 20.52 -10.28
C LEU A 286 2.54 21.03 -10.64
N ARG A 287 2.36 22.35 -10.59
CA ARG A 287 1.12 23.03 -10.99
C ARG A 287 1.45 24.34 -11.71
N LEU A 288 0.75 24.62 -12.81
CA LEU A 288 0.81 25.88 -13.56
C LEU A 288 -0.60 26.25 -14.02
N ASP A 289 -0.93 27.53 -13.99
CA ASP A 289 -2.23 28.07 -14.42
C ASP A 289 -2.14 28.93 -15.69
N SER A 290 -0.94 29.39 -16.02
CA SER A 290 -0.67 30.35 -17.08
C SER A 290 0.65 30.08 -17.78
N GLY A 291 0.73 30.52 -19.02
CA GLY A 291 1.85 30.27 -19.93
C GLY A 291 2.02 31.38 -20.96
N ASN A 292 3.19 31.47 -21.59
CA ASN A 292 3.38 32.38 -22.71
C ASN A 292 3.08 31.66 -24.03
N PHE A 293 2.05 32.09 -24.74
CA PHE A 293 1.66 31.53 -26.02
C PHE A 293 1.91 32.54 -27.13
N SER A 294 2.33 32.05 -28.30
CA SER A 294 2.61 32.88 -29.47
C SER A 294 1.56 32.69 -30.54
N TRP A 295 1.10 33.78 -31.15
CA TRP A 295 0.31 33.77 -32.37
C TRP A 295 1.29 33.92 -33.54
N GLY A 296 1.45 32.86 -34.33
CA GLY A 296 2.48 32.76 -35.37
C GLY A 296 2.27 33.77 -36.49
N SER A 297 1.07 33.82 -37.06
CA SER A 297 0.74 34.75 -38.16
C SER A 297 0.94 36.22 -37.80
N GLU A 298 0.61 36.59 -36.56
CA GLU A 298 0.67 37.98 -36.08
C GLU A 298 2.01 38.37 -35.45
N GLY A 299 2.94 37.42 -35.27
CA GLY A 299 4.25 37.68 -34.70
C GLY A 299 4.24 38.18 -33.25
N ILE A 300 3.20 37.85 -32.46
CA ILE A 300 3.07 38.28 -31.07
C ILE A 300 3.04 37.12 -30.08
N SER A 301 3.44 37.38 -28.84
CA SER A 301 3.25 36.46 -27.73
C SER A 301 2.57 37.14 -26.55
N ARG A 302 1.67 36.43 -25.88
CA ARG A 302 0.98 36.92 -24.68
C ARG A 302 0.94 35.84 -23.61
N LYS A 303 1.02 36.29 -22.36
CA LYS A 303 0.74 35.44 -21.20
C LYS A 303 -0.76 35.24 -21.12
N THR A 304 -1.20 33.99 -21.16
CA THR A 304 -2.61 33.61 -21.07
C THR A 304 -2.82 32.48 -20.07
N ARG A 305 -4.05 32.35 -19.59
CA ARG A 305 -4.44 31.24 -18.71
C ARG A 305 -4.63 29.96 -19.54
N VAL A 306 -4.14 28.85 -19.03
CA VAL A 306 -4.41 27.51 -19.57
C VAL A 306 -5.67 26.97 -18.89
N ILE A 307 -6.70 26.66 -19.69
CA ILE A 307 -8.02 26.25 -19.22
C ILE A 307 -8.07 24.74 -19.02
N GLY A 308 -7.64 23.97 -20.03
CA GLY A 308 -7.75 22.52 -20.04
C GLY A 308 -6.89 21.88 -21.12
N VAL A 309 -6.61 20.59 -20.97
CA VAL A 309 -5.96 19.76 -22.01
C VAL A 309 -7.08 19.11 -22.83
N SER A 310 -7.09 19.32 -24.13
CA SER A 310 -8.13 18.79 -25.03
C SER A 310 -7.67 17.55 -25.79
N PHE A 311 -6.39 17.44 -26.11
CA PHE A 311 -5.85 16.29 -26.83
C PHE A 311 -4.38 16.06 -26.47
N HIS A 312 -3.95 14.80 -26.50
CA HIS A 312 -2.56 14.43 -26.28
C HIS A 312 -2.17 13.24 -27.17
N PRO A 313 -1.20 13.38 -28.09
CA PRO A 313 -0.87 12.34 -29.06
C PRO A 313 -0.30 11.06 -28.43
N SER A 314 0.37 11.16 -27.28
CA SER A 314 1.01 9.99 -26.65
C SER A 314 0.11 9.14 -25.75
N ASN A 315 -0.88 9.73 -25.06
CA ASN A 315 -1.69 9.01 -24.07
C ASN A 315 -2.95 9.80 -23.66
N ASN A 316 -4.12 9.18 -23.77
CA ASN A 316 -5.43 9.77 -23.43
C ASN A 316 -5.61 10.03 -21.92
N GLU A 317 -4.93 9.28 -21.05
CA GLU A 317 -4.98 9.53 -19.61
C GLU A 317 -4.41 10.90 -19.22
N LEU A 318 -3.49 11.43 -20.04
CA LEU A 318 -2.94 12.76 -19.82
C LEU A 318 -3.98 13.85 -20.10
N VAL A 319 -4.93 13.59 -21.01
CA VAL A 319 -6.08 14.46 -21.27
C VAL A 319 -7.05 14.39 -20.10
N ARG A 320 -7.47 13.17 -19.71
CA ARG A 320 -8.44 12.94 -18.61
C ARG A 320 -8.03 13.62 -17.31
N THR A 321 -6.74 13.65 -17.05
CA THR A 321 -6.20 14.19 -15.80
C THR A 321 -5.72 15.65 -15.92
N ASN A 322 -5.81 16.27 -17.09
CA ASN A 322 -5.27 17.61 -17.38
C ASN A 322 -3.76 17.73 -17.06
N THR A 323 -2.94 16.80 -17.61
CA THR A 323 -1.48 16.85 -17.47
C THR A 323 -0.85 17.74 -18.55
N LEU A 324 -0.06 18.72 -18.13
CA LEU A 324 0.69 19.59 -19.02
C LEU A 324 2.05 18.96 -19.39
N THR A 325 2.19 18.53 -20.64
CA THR A 325 3.47 18.08 -21.20
C THR A 325 3.69 18.64 -22.62
N LYS A 326 4.88 18.44 -23.19
CA LYS A 326 5.16 18.92 -24.56
C LYS A 326 4.23 18.20 -25.55
N SER A 327 3.70 18.94 -26.52
CA SER A 327 2.76 18.48 -27.55
C SER A 327 1.35 18.20 -27.03
N ALA A 328 1.05 18.59 -25.78
CA ALA A 328 -0.33 18.64 -25.32
C ALA A 328 -1.06 19.77 -26.06
N VAL A 329 -2.22 19.45 -26.65
CA VAL A 329 -3.14 20.45 -27.20
C VAL A 329 -4.01 20.94 -26.06
N VAL A 330 -3.95 22.24 -25.79
CA VAL A 330 -4.62 22.91 -24.68
C VAL A 330 -5.59 23.96 -25.20
N GLN A 331 -6.63 24.23 -24.42
CA GLN A 331 -7.45 25.44 -24.57
C GLN A 331 -6.85 26.55 -23.70
N ILE A 332 -6.60 27.70 -24.30
CA ILE A 332 -6.10 28.91 -23.62
C ILE A 332 -7.13 30.02 -23.71
N ASP A 333 -7.06 30.96 -22.77
CA ASP A 333 -7.86 32.18 -22.80
C ASP A 333 -7.50 33.07 -24.00
N ALA A 334 -8.53 33.44 -24.79
CA ALA A 334 -8.39 34.30 -25.95
C ALA A 334 -8.31 35.79 -25.60
N ALA A 335 -8.69 36.21 -24.39
CA ALA A 335 -8.86 37.63 -24.06
C ALA A 335 -7.59 38.49 -24.29
N PRO A 336 -6.37 38.07 -23.90
CA PRO A 336 -5.17 38.88 -24.14
C PRO A 336 -4.83 39.06 -25.62
N PHE A 337 -5.17 38.08 -26.47
CA PHE A 337 -5.00 38.18 -27.92
C PHE A 337 -6.09 39.05 -28.56
N ARG A 338 -7.33 38.94 -28.08
CA ARG A 338 -8.45 39.78 -28.54
C ARG A 338 -8.19 41.26 -28.26
N GLN A 339 -7.77 41.59 -27.04
CA GLN A 339 -7.42 42.95 -26.64
C GLN A 339 -6.31 43.54 -27.52
N TRP A 340 -5.29 42.73 -27.82
CA TRP A 340 -4.22 43.17 -28.73
C TRP A 340 -4.74 43.38 -30.15
N PHE A 341 -5.54 42.47 -30.69
CA PHE A 341 -6.09 42.58 -32.04
C PHE A 341 -6.93 43.84 -32.20
N GLU A 342 -7.85 44.09 -31.26
CA GLU A 342 -8.69 45.29 -31.23
C GLU A 342 -7.87 46.59 -31.12
N ALA A 343 -6.79 46.59 -30.34
CA ALA A 343 -5.89 47.73 -30.22
C ALA A 343 -4.98 47.92 -31.46
N HIS A 344 -4.58 46.83 -32.11
CA HIS A 344 -3.62 46.86 -33.22
C HIS A 344 -4.27 47.22 -34.55
N TYR A 345 -5.45 46.64 -34.82
CA TYR A 345 -6.20 46.78 -36.07
C TYR A 345 -7.43 47.69 -35.95
N GLY A 346 -7.86 48.04 -34.74
CA GLY A 346 -9.04 48.89 -34.52
C GLY A 346 -10.37 48.22 -34.83
N GLN A 347 -10.39 46.92 -35.13
CA GLN A 347 -11.58 46.13 -35.47
C GLN A 347 -11.83 45.04 -34.42
N PRO A 348 -13.10 44.75 -34.07
CA PRO A 348 -13.44 43.64 -33.18
C PRO A 348 -13.24 42.29 -33.87
N ILE A 349 -12.81 41.28 -33.11
CA ILE A 349 -12.69 39.89 -33.57
C ILE A 349 -13.62 38.96 -32.76
N GLY A 350 -14.40 38.13 -33.45
CA GLY A 350 -15.28 37.14 -32.82
C GLY A 350 -16.52 37.72 -32.11
N ARG A 351 -17.04 38.88 -32.53
CA ARG A 351 -18.23 39.54 -31.93
C ARG A 351 -19.53 39.37 -32.73
N ARG A 352 -19.71 38.27 -33.48
CA ARG A 352 -20.90 38.10 -34.34
C ARG A 352 -22.23 37.99 -33.57
N ARG A 353 -22.21 37.63 -32.27
CA ARG A 353 -23.41 37.50 -31.40
C ARG A 353 -23.56 38.56 -30.30
N GLN A 354 -22.51 39.29 -29.94
CA GLN A 354 -22.49 40.22 -28.79
C GLN A 354 -22.74 41.70 -29.15
N GLN A 355 -22.95 42.02 -30.43
CA GLN A 355 -23.27 43.38 -30.87
C GLN A 355 -24.57 43.96 -30.27
N LYS A 356 -25.42 43.16 -29.62
CA LYS A 356 -26.70 43.64 -29.04
C LYS A 356 -26.62 44.13 -27.59
N THR A 357 -25.50 43.99 -26.87
CA THR A 357 -25.50 44.23 -25.41
C THR A 357 -24.33 45.02 -24.84
N ALA A 358 -23.36 45.44 -25.65
CA ALA A 358 -22.24 46.24 -25.15
C ALA A 358 -22.31 47.67 -25.72
N GLU A 359 -22.53 48.65 -24.86
CA GLU A 359 -22.12 50.03 -25.10
C GLU A 359 -20.62 49.99 -25.46
N VAL A 360 -20.33 50.14 -26.74
CA VAL A 360 -18.97 50.47 -27.18
C VAL A 360 -18.81 51.94 -26.80
N THR A 361 -18.16 52.21 -25.68
CA THR A 361 -17.60 53.53 -25.40
C THR A 361 -16.63 53.83 -26.53
N GLU A 362 -17.07 54.60 -27.53
CA GLU A 362 -16.19 55.12 -28.58
C GLU A 362 -15.23 56.13 -27.94
N GLU A 363 -14.12 55.63 -27.42
CA GLU A 363 -12.99 56.49 -27.10
C GLU A 363 -12.53 57.17 -28.39
N LYS A 364 -12.62 58.50 -28.43
CA LYS A 364 -12.16 59.32 -29.55
C LYS A 364 -10.64 59.11 -29.74
N LYS A 365 -10.26 58.25 -30.67
CA LYS A 365 -8.86 58.02 -31.06
C LYS A 365 -8.35 59.17 -31.93
N SER A 366 -7.04 59.46 -31.84
CA SER A 366 -6.42 60.44 -32.74
C SER A 366 -6.45 59.98 -34.20
N SER A 367 -6.55 60.92 -35.14
CA SER A 367 -6.60 60.65 -36.57
C SER A 367 -5.40 59.82 -37.08
N SER A 368 -4.21 60.06 -36.50
CA SER A 368 -2.99 59.30 -36.80
C SER A 368 -3.11 57.83 -36.41
N VAL A 369 -3.73 57.51 -35.27
CA VAL A 369 -3.95 56.13 -34.83
C VAL A 369 -4.96 55.43 -35.72
N ALA A 370 -6.06 56.10 -36.05
CA ALA A 370 -7.08 55.54 -36.96
C ALA A 370 -6.48 55.22 -38.34
N LYS A 371 -5.68 56.13 -38.91
CA LYS A 371 -5.00 55.93 -40.19
C LYS A 371 -4.03 54.73 -40.15
N LYS A 372 -3.27 54.57 -39.06
CA LYS A 372 -2.36 53.42 -38.86
C LYS A 372 -3.12 52.10 -38.73
N GLN A 373 -4.22 52.08 -37.96
CA GLN A 373 -5.05 50.90 -37.77
C GLN A 373 -5.67 50.45 -39.10
N ALA A 374 -6.23 51.39 -39.87
CA ALA A 374 -6.81 51.10 -41.19
C ALA A 374 -5.77 50.55 -42.18
N ALA A 375 -4.58 51.13 -42.24
CA ALA A 375 -3.50 50.67 -43.10
C ALA A 375 -3.09 49.22 -42.78
N ARG A 376 -2.88 48.90 -41.50
CA ARG A 376 -2.53 47.54 -41.06
C ARG A 376 -3.65 46.54 -41.32
N PHE A 377 -4.90 46.93 -41.07
CA PHE A 377 -6.03 46.03 -41.27
C PHE A 377 -6.20 45.67 -42.75
N ALA A 378 -5.97 46.63 -43.64
CA ALA A 378 -5.99 46.39 -45.08
C ALA A 378 -4.88 45.43 -45.55
N GLU A 379 -3.71 45.48 -44.92
CA GLU A 379 -2.56 44.64 -45.25
C GLU A 379 -2.68 43.21 -44.71
N SER A 380 -2.96 43.03 -43.41
CA SER A 380 -2.88 41.72 -42.73
C SER A 380 -4.00 41.43 -41.74
N GLY A 381 -4.99 42.32 -41.57
CA GLY A 381 -5.98 42.22 -40.48
C GLY A 381 -7.06 41.15 -40.63
N LYS A 382 -7.06 40.36 -41.70
CA LYS A 382 -8.05 39.30 -41.92
C LYS A 382 -7.57 37.98 -41.33
N ALA A 383 -7.97 37.70 -40.09
CA ALA A 383 -7.70 36.43 -39.43
C ALA A 383 -8.39 35.25 -40.14
N GLU A 384 -7.78 34.06 -40.07
CA GLU A 384 -8.36 32.83 -40.61
C GLU A 384 -9.72 32.52 -39.95
N SER A 385 -10.73 32.15 -40.76
CA SER A 385 -12.10 31.91 -40.27
C SER A 385 -12.19 30.86 -39.15
N ALA A 386 -11.30 29.86 -39.14
CA ALA A 386 -11.24 28.81 -38.12
C ALA A 386 -10.73 29.34 -36.76
N ILE A 387 -9.86 30.34 -36.79
CA ILE A 387 -9.34 31.03 -35.60
C ILE A 387 -10.36 32.07 -35.12
N GLU A 388 -10.98 32.82 -36.03
CA GLU A 388 -12.02 33.81 -35.70
C GLU A 388 -13.19 33.16 -34.93
N ARG A 389 -13.66 31.99 -35.37
CA ARG A 389 -14.70 31.21 -34.65
C ARG A 389 -14.28 30.83 -33.23
N GLN A 390 -12.99 30.60 -32.98
CA GLN A 390 -12.50 30.29 -31.64
C GLN A 390 -12.51 31.52 -30.73
N PHE A 391 -12.25 32.72 -31.29
CA PHE A 391 -12.42 33.98 -30.57
C PHE A 391 -13.87 34.21 -30.12
N GLU A 392 -14.88 33.71 -30.85
CA GLU A 392 -16.29 33.77 -30.39
C GLU A 392 -16.51 32.95 -29.11
N SER A 393 -15.84 31.79 -28.99
CA SER A 393 -15.92 30.94 -27.79
C SER A 393 -15.10 31.45 -26.60
N GLY A 394 -14.21 32.43 -26.85
CA GLY A 394 -13.25 32.93 -25.88
C GLY A 394 -12.10 31.98 -25.55
N ARG A 395 -11.95 30.88 -26.30
CA ARG A 395 -10.91 29.87 -26.08
C ARG A 395 -10.20 29.56 -27.39
N LEU A 396 -8.88 29.65 -27.38
CA LEU A 396 -8.04 29.26 -28.52
C LEU A 396 -7.41 27.89 -28.26
N PHE A 397 -7.30 27.07 -29.29
CA PHE A 397 -6.48 25.87 -29.23
C PHE A 397 -5.01 26.23 -29.45
N ALA A 398 -4.15 25.69 -28.60
CA ALA A 398 -2.72 25.90 -28.65
C ALA A 398 -1.97 24.61 -28.34
N VAL A 399 -0.74 24.49 -28.84
CA VAL A 399 0.16 23.37 -28.52
C VAL A 399 1.22 23.83 -27.54
N VAL A 400 1.43 23.05 -26.48
CA VAL A 400 2.53 23.28 -25.54
C VAL A 400 3.85 22.86 -26.22
N ALA A 401 4.74 23.82 -26.48
CA ALA A 401 6.05 23.58 -27.09
C ALA A 401 7.15 23.35 -26.04
N SER A 402 6.98 23.90 -24.84
CA SER A 402 7.93 23.78 -23.74
C SER A 402 7.87 22.41 -23.03
N ARG A 403 8.79 22.18 -22.08
CA ARG A 403 8.78 21.01 -21.19
C ARG A 403 8.59 21.45 -19.73
N PRO A 404 7.35 21.54 -19.22
CA PRO A 404 7.06 22.06 -17.88
C PRO A 404 7.83 21.39 -16.74
N GLY A 405 8.05 20.07 -16.83
CA GLY A 405 8.83 19.32 -15.84
C GLY A 405 10.34 19.54 -15.87
N GLN A 406 10.86 20.34 -16.82
CA GLN A 406 12.29 20.67 -16.98
C GLN A 406 12.55 22.17 -16.82
N SER A 407 11.77 23.01 -17.49
CA SER A 407 11.94 24.48 -17.52
C SER A 407 11.03 25.21 -16.53
N GLY A 408 10.02 24.54 -15.97
CA GLY A 408 9.06 25.16 -15.06
C GLY A 408 8.04 26.07 -15.75
N ARG A 409 7.95 26.02 -17.09
CA ARG A 409 7.06 26.87 -17.90
C ARG A 409 6.19 26.03 -18.82
N VAL A 410 4.97 26.50 -19.09
CA VAL A 410 4.04 25.94 -20.07
C VAL A 410 3.87 26.94 -21.21
N ASP A 411 4.84 26.96 -22.12
CA ASP A 411 4.86 27.92 -23.23
C ASP A 411 4.56 27.18 -24.53
N GLY A 412 4.00 27.88 -25.50
CA GLY A 412 3.47 27.26 -26.71
C GLY A 412 3.13 28.23 -27.83
N TYR A 413 2.39 27.73 -28.81
CA TYR A 413 1.89 28.51 -29.93
C TYR A 413 0.43 28.14 -30.22
N ILE A 414 -0.33 29.11 -30.73
CA ILE A 414 -1.72 28.93 -31.17
C ILE A 414 -1.73 28.07 -32.44
N LEU A 415 -2.69 27.16 -32.53
CA LEU A 415 -2.86 26.32 -33.72
C LEU A 415 -3.51 27.10 -34.87
N GLU A 416 -2.92 27.01 -36.06
CA GLU A 416 -3.35 27.72 -37.27
C GLU A 416 -3.37 26.76 -38.47
N GLY A 417 -4.11 27.11 -39.53
CA GLY A 417 -4.10 26.42 -40.83
C GLY A 417 -4.32 24.90 -40.75
N GLU A 418 -3.50 24.14 -41.49
CA GLU A 418 -3.62 22.67 -41.59
C GLU A 418 -3.43 21.96 -40.24
N GLU A 419 -2.56 22.48 -39.37
CA GLU A 419 -2.31 21.88 -38.05
C GLU A 419 -3.57 22.00 -37.17
N LEU A 420 -4.23 23.16 -37.21
CA LEU A 420 -5.51 23.34 -36.54
C LEU A 420 -6.57 22.39 -37.09
N ALA A 421 -6.68 22.27 -38.41
CA ALA A 421 -7.64 21.38 -39.06
C ALA A 421 -7.42 19.91 -38.66
N PHE A 422 -6.16 19.46 -38.61
CA PHE A 422 -5.78 18.13 -38.18
C PHE A 422 -6.25 17.84 -36.74
N TYR A 423 -5.92 18.71 -35.78
CA TYR A 423 -6.29 18.49 -34.38
C TYR A 423 -7.78 18.64 -34.13
N GLN A 424 -8.47 19.56 -34.82
CA GLN A 424 -9.93 19.65 -34.73
C GLN A 424 -10.61 18.35 -35.20
N LYS A 425 -10.11 17.73 -36.28
CA LYS A 425 -10.59 16.42 -36.73
C LYS A 425 -10.28 15.32 -35.72
N ALA A 426 -9.09 15.33 -35.12
CA ALA A 426 -8.66 14.34 -34.13
C ALA A 426 -9.44 14.43 -32.80
N ILE A 427 -9.88 15.63 -32.39
CA ILE A 427 -10.67 15.84 -31.17
C ILE A 427 -12.13 15.42 -31.35
N ARG A 428 -12.67 15.54 -32.58
CA ARG A 428 -14.06 15.17 -32.89
C ARG A 428 -14.26 13.66 -33.07
N LYS A 429 -13.19 12.95 -33.42
CA LYS A 429 -13.18 11.50 -33.57
C LYS A 429 -13.02 10.83 -32.21
#